data_AF-A0A6G3Z1K5-F1
#
_entry.id   AF-A0A6G3Z1K5-F1
#
_cell.length_a   1.000
_cell.length_b   1.000
_cell.length_c   1.000
_cell.angle_alpha   90.00
_cell.angle_beta   90.00
_cell.angle_gamma   90.00
#
_symmetry.space_group_name_H-M   'P 1'
#
loop_
_entity.id
_entity.type
_entity.pdbx_description
1 polymer ?
#
loop_
_entity_poly.entity_id
_entity_poly.type
_entity_poly.pdbx_seq_one_letter_code
_entity_poly.pdbx_strand_id
1 'polypeptide(L)'
;MAAATIPPWILRDRLFNWGDRTYVMGVLNVTPDSFSDGGQFNTLETAIAQAKNLTAAGVDILDIGGQSTRPGAEQISLETEIQRVVPIIDAIRSQADEKL
;
A
#
# COMPACT_ATOMS: atom_id res chain seq x y z
N MET A 1 6.95 -31.18 -21.72
CA MET A 1 7.82 -30.54 -20.71
C MET A 1 6.98 -30.25 -19.50
N ALA A 2 7.37 -30.67 -18.29
CA ALA A 2 6.70 -30.20 -17.08
C ALA A 2 6.97 -28.70 -16.94
N ALA A 3 5.93 -27.88 -16.81
CA ALA A 3 6.11 -26.48 -16.49
C ALA A 3 6.89 -26.39 -15.18
N ALA A 4 7.99 -25.63 -15.16
CA ALA A 4 8.72 -25.39 -13.92
C ALA A 4 7.74 -24.75 -12.92
N THR A 5 7.50 -25.43 -11.80
CA THR A 5 6.65 -24.90 -10.73
C THR A 5 7.39 -23.76 -10.07
N ILE A 6 6.86 -22.54 -10.19
CA ILE A 6 7.40 -21.38 -9.48
C ILE A 6 7.10 -21.61 -7.99
N PRO A 7 8.11 -21.62 -7.10
CA PRO A 7 7.87 -21.83 -5.68
C PRO A 7 6.96 -20.72 -5.15
N PRO A 8 6.06 -21.04 -4.20
CA PRO A 8 5.15 -20.04 -3.66
C PRO A 8 5.93 -18.96 -2.91
N TRP A 9 5.39 -17.75 -2.89
CA TRP A 9 5.92 -16.68 -2.05
C TRP A 9 5.30 -16.72 -0.67
N ILE A 10 6.13 -16.54 0.35
CA ILE A 10 5.68 -16.37 1.73
C ILE A 10 5.94 -14.90 2.09
N LEU A 11 4.87 -14.14 2.26
CA LEU A 11 4.92 -12.76 2.73
C LEU A 11 4.34 -12.70 4.14
N ARG A 12 5.24 -12.67 5.13
CA ARG A 12 4.90 -12.84 6.56
C ARG A 12 4.15 -14.15 6.80
N ASP A 13 2.87 -14.07 7.15
CA ASP A 13 1.95 -15.15 7.49
C ASP A 13 1.11 -15.62 6.29
N ARG A 14 1.33 -15.06 5.09
CA ARG A 14 0.54 -15.35 3.88
C ARG A 14 1.34 -16.11 2.83
N LEU A 15 0.69 -17.11 2.24
CA LEU A 15 1.21 -17.93 1.14
C LEU A 15 0.58 -17.49 -0.18
N PHE A 16 1.41 -17.22 -1.19
CA PHE A 16 1.02 -16.86 -2.55
C PHE A 16 1.48 -17.94 -3.51
N ASN A 17 0.54 -18.79 -3.94
CA ASN A 17 0.79 -19.82 -4.94
C ASN A 17 0.63 -19.26 -6.35
N TRP A 18 1.68 -19.38 -7.16
CA TRP A 18 1.67 -18.90 -8.53
C TRP A 18 0.90 -19.84 -9.46
N GLY A 19 0.02 -19.28 -10.28
CA GLY A 19 -0.80 -20.02 -11.24
C GLY A 19 -2.17 -20.47 -10.71
N ASP A 20 -2.39 -20.46 -9.39
CA ASP A 20 -3.67 -20.84 -8.78
C ASP A 20 -4.77 -19.79 -9.05
N ARG A 21 -4.41 -18.50 -8.98
CA ARG A 21 -5.27 -17.36 -9.31
C ARG A 21 -4.45 -16.09 -9.57
N THR A 22 -5.11 -15.05 -10.07
CA THR A 22 -4.57 -13.69 -10.07
C THR A 22 -4.71 -13.07 -8.69
N TYR A 23 -3.60 -12.54 -8.16
CA TYR A 23 -3.62 -11.73 -6.95
C TYR A 23 -3.73 -10.24 -7.30
N VAL A 24 -4.43 -9.49 -6.45
CA VAL A 24 -4.67 -8.06 -6.67
C VAL A 24 -3.87 -7.22 -5.68
N MET A 25 -3.12 -6.25 -6.19
CA MET A 25 -2.41 -5.26 -5.39
C MET A 25 -3.13 -3.91 -5.48
N GLY A 26 -3.63 -3.43 -4.35
CA GLY A 26 -4.20 -2.09 -4.23
C GLY A 26 -3.11 -1.05 -4.05
N VAL A 27 -3.09 -0.03 -4.92
CA VAL A 27 -2.10 1.06 -4.86
C VAL A 27 -2.63 2.21 -4.01
N LEU A 28 -1.86 2.62 -3.01
CA LEU A 28 -2.12 3.75 -2.12
C LEU A 28 -0.98 4.76 -2.22
N ASN A 29 -1.18 5.80 -3.02
CA ASN A 29 -0.22 6.89 -3.16
C ASN A 29 -0.45 7.96 -2.09
N VAL A 30 0.56 8.16 -1.25
CA VAL A 30 0.58 9.13 -0.14
C VAL A 30 1.41 10.33 -0.55
N THR A 31 0.88 11.13 -1.48
CA THR A 31 1.52 12.36 -1.92
C THR A 31 0.62 13.56 -1.59
N PRO A 32 1.18 14.74 -1.29
CA PRO A 32 0.37 15.95 -1.04
C PRO A 32 -0.48 16.34 -2.26
N ASP A 33 -0.02 15.97 -3.45
CA ASP A 33 -0.56 16.43 -4.73
C ASP A 33 -1.68 15.53 -5.27
N SER A 34 -1.96 14.39 -4.62
CA SER A 34 -2.99 13.44 -5.08
C SER A 34 -4.39 13.70 -4.49
N PHE A 35 -4.51 14.65 -3.55
CA PHE A 35 -5.78 14.97 -2.89
C PHE A 35 -6.01 16.48 -2.90
N SER A 36 -6.85 16.92 -3.83
CA SER A 36 -7.06 18.31 -4.22
C SER A 36 -7.88 19.16 -3.23
N ASP A 37 -7.76 18.97 -1.91
CA ASP A 37 -8.39 19.84 -0.91
C ASP A 37 -7.50 19.93 0.33
N GLY A 38 -6.74 21.03 0.43
CA GLY A 38 -5.65 21.21 1.38
C GLY A 38 -5.98 20.92 2.85
N GLY A 39 -5.00 20.37 3.56
CA GLY A 39 -5.02 20.31 5.02
C GLY A 39 -3.98 19.35 5.56
N GLN A 40 -3.10 19.82 6.45
CA GLN A 40 -2.08 19.00 7.14
C GLN A 40 -2.67 17.86 7.99
N PHE A 41 -3.99 17.74 8.10
CA PHE A 41 -4.71 16.65 8.77
C PHE A 41 -5.35 15.64 7.78
N ASN A 42 -5.41 15.99 6.49
CA ASN A 42 -6.12 15.20 5.47
C ASN A 42 -5.29 14.10 4.82
N THR A 43 -4.03 13.85 5.18
CA THR A 43 -3.21 12.83 4.50
C THR A 43 -3.24 11.46 5.19
N LEU A 44 -3.15 11.43 6.52
CA LEU A 44 -3.16 10.17 7.28
C LEU A 44 -4.56 9.54 7.32
N GLU A 45 -5.58 10.31 7.69
CA GLU A 45 -6.96 9.82 7.79
C GLU A 45 -7.50 9.36 6.44
N THR A 46 -7.24 10.11 5.37
CA THR A 46 -7.68 9.72 4.01
C THR A 46 -6.93 8.50 3.52
N ALA A 47 -5.62 8.38 3.81
CA ALA A 47 -4.85 7.18 3.45
C ALA A 47 -5.40 5.95 4.18
N ILE A 48 -5.74 6.06 5.47
CA ILE A 48 -6.36 4.98 6.24
C ILE A 48 -7.74 4.63 5.66
N ALA A 49 -8.57 5.63 5.34
CA ALA A 49 -9.89 5.41 4.76
C ALA A 49 -9.79 4.70 3.40
N GLN A 50 -8.84 5.12 2.56
CA GLN A 50 -8.59 4.48 1.27
C GLN A 50 -8.04 3.06 1.42
N ALA A 51 -7.14 2.81 2.38
CA ALA A 51 -6.67 1.47 2.71
C ALA A 51 -7.83 0.55 3.13
N LYS A 52 -8.79 1.06 3.92
CA LYS A 52 -10.01 0.32 4.29
C LYS A 52 -10.87 0.01 3.07
N ASN A 53 -11.08 0.98 2.18
CA ASN A 53 -11.83 0.77 0.95
C ASN A 53 -11.19 -0.30 0.05
N LEU A 54 -9.88 -0.24 -0.15
CA LEU A 54 -9.13 -1.24 -0.93
C LEU A 54 -9.20 -2.63 -0.28
N THR A 55 -9.05 -2.70 1.03
CA THR A 55 -9.17 -3.97 1.78
C THR A 55 -10.59 -4.54 1.64
N ALA A 56 -11.62 -3.71 1.78
CA ALA A 56 -13.01 -4.12 1.59
C ALA A 56 -13.32 -4.55 0.15
N ALA A 57 -12.58 -4.02 -0.83
CA ALA A 57 -12.64 -4.47 -2.23
C ALA A 57 -11.92 -5.81 -2.49
N GLY A 58 -11.27 -6.39 -1.48
CA GLY A 58 -10.66 -7.73 -1.56
C GLY A 58 -9.26 -7.75 -2.16
N VAL A 59 -8.47 -6.68 -2.02
CA VAL A 59 -7.06 -6.70 -2.45
C VAL A 59 -6.23 -7.65 -1.56
N ASP A 60 -5.29 -8.34 -2.18
CA ASP A 60 -4.38 -9.28 -1.51
C ASP A 60 -3.16 -8.60 -0.90
N ILE A 61 -2.73 -7.49 -1.52
CA ILE A 61 -1.57 -6.70 -1.14
C ILE A 61 -1.97 -5.21 -1.20
N LEU A 62 -1.46 -4.43 -0.25
CA LEU A 62 -1.46 -2.97 -0.35
C LEU A 62 -0.03 -2.51 -0.67
N ASP A 63 0.11 -1.70 -1.71
CA ASP A 63 1.35 -1.03 -2.09
C ASP A 63 1.26 0.46 -1.73
N ILE A 64 2.13 0.90 -0.82
CA ILE A 64 2.05 2.22 -0.19
C ILE A 64 3.29 3.03 -0.58
N GLY A 65 3.11 4.07 -1.39
CA GLY A 65 4.19 4.91 -1.90
C GLY A 65 4.10 6.35 -1.40
N GLY A 66 5.17 6.88 -0.81
CA GLY A 66 5.24 8.27 -0.33
C GLY A 66 5.87 9.25 -1.34
N GLN A 67 6.56 8.71 -2.34
CA GLN A 67 7.16 9.47 -3.44
C GLN A 67 6.42 9.23 -4.76
N SER A 68 6.15 10.33 -5.47
CA SER A 68 5.60 10.26 -6.83
C SER A 68 6.67 9.87 -7.84
N THR A 69 6.34 8.95 -8.75
CA THR A 69 7.19 8.57 -9.90
C THR A 69 6.66 9.13 -11.22
N ARG A 70 5.66 10.02 -11.19
CA ARG A 70 5.12 10.66 -12.40
C ARG A 70 6.20 11.51 -13.10
N PRO A 71 6.14 11.67 -14.44
CA PRO A 71 7.06 12.54 -15.16
C PRO A 71 7.08 13.95 -14.57
N GLY A 72 8.28 14.47 -14.28
CA GLY A 72 8.47 15.79 -13.70
C GLY A 72 8.19 15.91 -12.20
N ALA A 73 7.99 14.80 -11.48
CA ALA A 73 7.92 14.82 -10.02
C ALA A 73 9.24 15.31 -9.41
N GLU A 74 9.15 16.21 -8.44
CA GLU A 74 10.30 16.53 -7.60
C GLU A 74 10.66 15.33 -6.72
N GLN A 75 11.96 15.01 -6.68
CA GLN A 75 12.46 14.02 -5.72
C GLN A 75 12.36 14.59 -4.31
N ILE A 76 11.93 13.75 -3.38
CA ILE A 76 11.90 14.08 -1.96
C ILE A 76 13.09 13.41 -1.25
N SER A 77 13.42 13.89 -0.06
CA SER A 77 14.43 13.20 0.77
C SER A 77 13.89 11.89 1.33
N LEU A 78 14.79 10.98 1.68
CA LEU A 78 14.45 9.73 2.37
C LEU A 78 13.65 9.99 3.65
N GLU A 79 14.05 10.99 4.43
CA GLU A 79 13.38 11.37 5.68
C GLU A 79 11.95 11.83 5.41
N THR A 80 11.74 12.57 4.31
CA THR A 80 10.41 13.03 3.90
C THR A 80 9.52 11.84 3.51
N GLU A 81 10.06 10.88 2.77
CA GLU A 81 9.29 9.68 2.40
C GLU A 81 8.94 8.83 3.63
N ILE A 82 9.89 8.62 4.55
CA ILE A 82 9.68 7.91 5.82
C ILE A 82 8.57 8.58 6.64
N GLN A 83 8.61 9.90 6.79
CA GLN A 83 7.59 10.67 7.52
C GLN A 83 6.19 10.56 6.90
N ARG A 84 6.10 10.28 5.58
CA ARG A 84 4.82 10.04 4.90
C ARG A 84 4.32 8.62 5.12
N VAL A 85 5.15 7.61 4.87
CA VAL A 85 4.68 6.21 4.78
C VAL A 85 4.59 5.50 6.12
N VAL A 86 5.53 5.74 7.05
CA VAL A 86 5.62 4.96 8.29
C VAL A 86 4.38 5.14 9.18
N PRO A 87 3.89 6.38 9.46
CA PRO A 87 2.70 6.54 10.29
C PRO A 87 1.45 5.85 9.72
N ILE A 88 1.34 5.81 8.39
CA ILE A 88 0.21 5.16 7.69
C ILE A 88 0.31 3.64 7.82
N ILE A 89 1.51 3.08 7.58
CA ILE A 89 1.76 1.65 7.74
C ILE A 89 1.45 1.22 9.18
N ASP A 90 1.92 1.96 10.17
CA ASP A 90 1.70 1.69 11.58
C ASP A 90 0.21 1.74 11.94
N ALA A 91 -0.51 2.76 11.46
CA ALA A 91 -1.94 2.91 11.72
C ALA A 91 -2.80 1.82 11.05
N ILE A 92 -2.46 1.41 9.83
CA ILE A 92 -3.14 0.32 9.11
C ILE A 92 -2.90 -1.01 9.83
N ARG A 93 -1.65 -1.27 10.24
CA ARG A 93 -1.29 -2.51 10.94
C ARG A 93 -1.95 -2.61 12.31
N SER A 94 -1.95 -1.53 13.09
CA SER A 94 -2.58 -1.51 14.41
C SER A 94 -4.09 -1.77 14.36
N GLN A 95 -4.77 -1.31 13.30
CA GLN A 95 -6.19 -1.59 13.09
C GLN A 95 -6.47 -3.01 12.58
N ALA A 96 -5.54 -3.60 11.81
CA ALA A 96 -5.67 -4.98 11.34
C ALA A 96 -5.62 -5.99 12.49
N ASP A 97 -4.86 -5.69 13.56
CA ASP A 97 -4.78 -6.54 14.75
C ASP A 97 -6.07 -6.50 15.60
N GLU A 98 -6.90 -5.46 15.47
CA GLU A 98 -8.15 -5.33 16.25
C GLU A 98 -9.38 -6.00 15.60
N LYS A 99 -9.36 -6.29 14.30
CA LYS A 99 -10.31 -7.16 13.56
C LYS A 99 -10.05 -7.06 12.06
N LEU A 100 -9.56 -8.14 11.48
CA LEU A 100 -9.83 -8.60 10.11
C LEU A 100 -10.05 -10.11 10.14
#